data_AF-A0A969QF06-F1
#
_entry.id   AF-A0A969QF06-F1
#
_cell.length_a   1.000
_cell.length_b   1.000
_cell.length_c   1.000
_cell.angle_alpha   90.00
_cell.angle_beta   90.00
_cell.angle_gamma   90.00
#
_symmetry.space_group_name_H-M   'P 1'
#
loop_
_entity.id
_entity.type
_entity.pdbx_description
1 polymer ?
#
loop_
_entity_poly.entity_id
_entity_poly.type
_entity_poly.pdbx_seq_one_letter_code
_entity_poly.pdbx_strand_id
1 'polypeptide(L)'
;MTLQHSPNPLPQCQNLQVQVDSVLDLLKQEPTLQARVDTSAVRASLKKAIAPTFEIVFAGAFSAGKSMLINAILERELLYSAEGHATGTECQIAYAEPEQERVVLTFYL
;
A
#
# COMPACT_ATOMS: atom_id res chain seq x y z
N MET A 1 4.55 -4.03 24.71
CA MET A 1 3.20 -3.66 24.21
C MET A 1 3.21 -3.85 22.71
N THR A 2 2.71 -4.98 22.23
CA THR A 2 2.58 -5.26 20.79
C THR A 2 1.43 -4.42 20.25
N LEU A 3 1.75 -3.37 19.49
CA LEU A 3 0.74 -2.68 18.68
C LEU A 3 0.30 -3.64 17.59
N GLN A 4 -0.77 -4.41 17.86
CA GLN A 4 -1.53 -5.08 16.81
C GLN A 4 -2.24 -3.99 16.00
N HIS A 5 -1.51 -3.36 15.09
CA HIS A 5 -2.10 -2.44 14.11
C HIS A 5 -2.60 -3.28 12.94
N SER A 6 -3.67 -4.04 13.20
CA SER A 6 -4.53 -4.49 12.12
C SER A 6 -5.08 -3.22 11.46
N PRO A 7 -4.93 -3.01 10.15
CA PRO A 7 -5.60 -1.92 9.47
C PRO A 7 -7.08 -2.20 9.67
N ASN A 8 -7.73 -1.47 10.59
CA ASN A 8 -9.12 -1.75 10.92
C ASN A 8 -9.93 -1.26 9.72
N PRO A 9 -10.42 -2.14 8.83
CA PRO A 9 -11.32 -1.66 7.80
C PRO A 9 -12.52 -1.06 8.53
N LEU A 10 -13.16 -0.05 7.94
CA LEU A 10 -14.44 0.48 8.43
C LEU A 10 -15.30 -0.71 8.93
N PRO A 11 -16.00 -0.63 10.08
CA PRO A 11 -16.67 -1.79 10.70
C PRO A 11 -17.55 -2.60 9.73
N GLN A 12 -18.08 -1.93 8.72
CA GLN A 12 -18.91 -2.47 7.63
C GLN A 12 -18.14 -3.42 6.67
N CYS A 13 -16.81 -3.38 6.66
CA CYS A 13 -15.94 -4.10 5.72
C CYS A 13 -15.14 -5.25 6.36
N GLN A 14 -15.31 -5.54 7.65
CA GLN A 14 -14.52 -6.57 8.35
C GLN A 14 -14.65 -7.97 7.71
N ASN A 15 -15.82 -8.30 7.15
CA ASN A 15 -16.08 -9.59 6.49
C ASN A 15 -16.22 -9.46 4.97
N LEU A 16 -15.87 -8.30 4.39
CA LEU A 16 -16.15 -8.01 2.98
C LEU A 16 -15.45 -8.99 2.04
N GLN A 17 -14.22 -9.40 2.34
CA GLN A 17 -13.51 -10.39 1.55
C GLN A 17 -14.26 -11.72 1.50
N VAL A 18 -14.63 -12.27 2.67
CA VAL A 18 -15.37 -13.53 2.78
C VAL A 18 -16.71 -13.47 2.06
N GLN A 19 -17.42 -12.35 2.19
CA GLN A 19 -18.72 -12.14 1.55
C GLN A 19 -18.60 -12.06 0.02
N VAL A 20 -17.63 -11.30 -0.50
CA VAL A 20 -17.39 -11.20 -1.95
C VAL A 20 -16.92 -12.53 -2.51
N ASP A 21 -16.01 -13.23 -1.83
CA ASP A 21 -15.53 -14.54 -2.28
C ASP A 21 -16.67 -15.56 -2.33
N SER A 22 -17.59 -15.54 -1.34
CA SER A 22 -18.78 -16.41 -1.35
C SER A 22 -19.66 -16.17 -2.59
N VAL A 23 -19.88 -14.91 -2.98
CA VAL A 23 -20.66 -14.57 -4.19
C VAL A 23 -19.92 -15.01 -5.46
N LEU A 24 -18.61 -14.80 -5.51
CA LEU A 24 -17.78 -15.23 -6.64
C LEU A 24 -17.74 -16.76 -6.76
N ASP A 25 -17.81 -17.49 -5.65
CA ASP A 25 -17.88 -18.96 -5.63
C ASP A 25 -19.23 -19.47 -6.13
N LEU A 26 -20.32 -18.79 -5.81
CA LEU A 26 -21.64 -19.08 -6.41
C LEU A 26 -21.61 -18.86 -7.93
N LEU A 27 -20.97 -17.79 -8.42
CA LEU A 27 -20.83 -17.56 -9.86
C LEU A 27 -20.02 -18.66 -10.55
N LYS A 28 -18.98 -19.21 -9.90
CA LYS A 28 -18.20 -20.34 -10.44
C LYS A 28 -19.03 -21.63 -10.58
N GLN A 29 -20.09 -21.78 -9.80
CA GLN A 29 -20.99 -22.93 -9.88
C GLN A 29 -21.93 -22.87 -11.09
N GLU A 30 -21.99 -21.72 -11.78
CA GLU A 30 -22.84 -21.47 -12.95
C GLU A 30 -22.00 -21.16 -14.21
N PRO A 31 -21.56 -22.19 -14.98
CA PRO A 31 -20.62 -22.02 -16.09
C PRO A 31 -21.14 -21.08 -17.20
N THR A 32 -22.46 -21.05 -17.39
CA THR A 32 -23.14 -20.23 -18.40
C THR A 32 -23.06 -18.73 -18.07
N LEU A 33 -23.10 -18.38 -16.78
CA LEU A 33 -22.95 -17.00 -16.30
C LEU A 33 -21.49 -16.61 -16.19
N GLN A 34 -20.64 -17.52 -15.71
CA GLN A 34 -19.20 -17.28 -15.55
C GLN A 34 -18.54 -16.83 -16.87
N ALA A 35 -18.90 -17.45 -18.00
CA ALA A 35 -18.37 -17.08 -19.32
C ALA A 35 -18.79 -15.69 -19.81
N ARG A 36 -19.79 -15.06 -19.17
CA ARG A 36 -20.38 -13.78 -19.58
C ARG A 36 -20.08 -12.63 -18.62
N VAL A 37 -19.58 -12.93 -17.43
CA VAL A 37 -19.37 -11.94 -16.36
C VAL A 37 -17.89 -11.76 -16.10
N ASP A 38 -17.40 -10.54 -16.32
CA ASP A 38 -16.06 -10.16 -15.87
C ASP A 38 -16.07 -9.78 -14.38
N THR A 39 -15.22 -10.44 -13.60
CA THR A 39 -15.08 -10.22 -12.15
C THR A 39 -13.85 -9.38 -11.79
N SER A 40 -13.06 -8.94 -12.78
CA SER A 40 -11.82 -8.19 -12.59
C SER A 40 -12.04 -6.89 -11.81
N ALA A 41 -13.07 -6.12 -12.16
CA ALA A 41 -13.42 -4.87 -11.50
C ALA A 41 -13.83 -5.08 -10.03
N VAL A 42 -14.57 -6.16 -9.75
CA VAL A 42 -14.99 -6.54 -8.38
C VAL A 42 -13.76 -6.87 -7.54
N ARG A 43 -12.84 -7.69 -8.06
CA ARG A 43 -11.60 -8.06 -7.35
C ARG A 43 -10.69 -6.86 -7.12
N ALA A 44 -10.54 -5.99 -8.11
CA ALA A 44 -9.77 -4.75 -7.97
C ALA A 44 -10.36 -3.83 -6.90
N SER A 45 -11.69 -3.70 -6.87
CA SER A 45 -12.40 -2.89 -5.88
C SER A 45 -12.30 -3.48 -4.47
N LEU A 46 -12.46 -4.80 -4.33
CA LEU A 46 -12.29 -5.49 -3.05
C LEU A 46 -10.88 -5.24 -2.49
N LYS A 47 -9.83 -5.40 -3.31
CA LYS A 47 -8.44 -5.15 -2.90
C LYS A 47 -8.26 -3.73 -2.35
N LYS A 48 -8.82 -2.73 -3.02
CA LYS A 48 -8.77 -1.33 -2.57
C LYS A 48 -9.55 -1.11 -1.26
N ALA A 49 -10.68 -1.80 -1.09
CA ALA A 49 -11.54 -1.64 0.07
C ALA A 49 -10.96 -2.26 1.36
N ILE A 50 -10.29 -3.42 1.25
CA ILE A 50 -9.76 -4.15 2.42
C ILE A 50 -8.32 -3.74 2.77
N ALA A 51 -7.58 -3.18 1.82
CA ALA A 51 -6.21 -2.72 2.02
C ALA A 51 -6.02 -1.32 1.42
N PRO A 52 -6.73 -0.30 1.93
CA PRO A 52 -6.56 1.06 1.44
C PRO A 52 -5.16 1.56 1.80
N THR A 53 -4.39 1.94 0.79
CA THR A 53 -3.11 2.64 0.97
C THR A 53 -3.34 4.14 0.91
N PHE A 54 -2.89 4.87 1.93
CA PHE A 54 -2.86 6.32 1.90
C PHE A 54 -1.48 6.79 1.46
N GLU A 55 -1.41 7.49 0.33
CA GLU A 55 -0.16 7.97 -0.25
C GLU A 55 0.03 9.47 0.08
N ILE A 56 1.23 9.81 0.57
CA ILE A 56 1.61 11.19 0.87
C ILE A 56 2.82 11.55 0.00
N VAL A 57 2.68 12.60 -0.79
CA VAL A 57 3.75 13.09 -1.68
C VAL A 57 4.39 14.33 -1.08
N PHE A 58 5.70 14.24 -0.78
CA PHE A 58 6.51 15.38 -0.36
C PHE A 58 7.22 16.00 -1.56
N ALA A 59 6.66 17.07 -2.11
CA ALA A 59 7.24 17.83 -3.22
C ALA A 59 7.94 19.10 -2.74
N GLY A 60 9.06 19.47 -3.37
CA GLY A 60 9.80 20.69 -3.06
C GLY A 60 11.22 20.69 -3.62
N ALA A 61 11.87 21.86 -3.63
CA ALA A 61 13.23 22.03 -4.13
C ALA A 61 14.23 21.07 -3.48
N PHE A 62 15.33 20.78 -4.18
CA PHE A 62 16.45 20.03 -3.61
C PHE A 62 16.93 20.72 -2.33
N SER A 63 17.21 19.94 -1.29
CA SER A 63 17.62 20.42 0.05
C SER A 63 16.59 21.24 0.85
N ALA A 64 15.31 21.27 0.46
CA ALA A 64 14.25 21.91 1.25
C ALA A 64 13.90 21.22 2.60
N GLY A 65 14.73 20.27 3.08
CA GLY A 65 14.50 19.56 4.34
C GLY A 65 13.48 18.43 4.28
N LYS A 66 13.09 17.95 3.08
CA LYS A 66 12.08 16.86 2.92
C LYS A 66 12.43 15.59 3.73
N SER A 67 13.68 15.12 3.65
CA SER A 67 14.14 13.94 4.39
C SER A 67 14.14 14.17 5.91
N MET A 68 14.43 15.39 6.36
CA MET A 68 14.38 15.76 7.78
C MET A 68 12.95 15.71 8.31
N LEU A 69 11.99 16.25 7.55
CA LEU A 69 10.57 16.19 7.90
C LEU A 69 10.07 14.74 7.97
N ILE A 70 10.44 13.89 7.00
CA ILE A 70 10.07 12.48 7.00
C ILE A 70 10.63 11.75 8.22
N ASN A 71 11.92 11.92 8.55
CA ASN A 71 12.53 11.30 9.72
C ASN A 71 11.88 11.78 11.03
N ALA A 72 11.49 13.06 11.11
CA ALA A 72 10.80 13.61 12.27
C ALA A 72 9.39 12.98 12.43
N ILE A 73 8.63 12.80 11.34
CA ILE A 73 7.31 12.16 11.36
C ILE A 73 7.42 10.68 11.75
N LEU A 74 8.48 10.00 11.29
CA LEU A 74 8.71 8.57 11.57
C LEU A 74 9.42 8.32 12.91
N GLU A 75 9.84 9.38 13.60
CA GLU A 75 10.62 9.34 14.85
C GLU A 75 11.88 8.46 14.77
N ARG A 76 12.46 8.31 13.57
CA ARG A 76 13.68 7.53 13.31
C ARG A 76 14.49 8.10 12.16
N GLU A 77 15.81 7.91 12.19
CA GLU A 77 16.69 8.26 11.08
C GLU A 77 16.59 7.19 9.97
N LEU A 78 15.61 7.35 9.08
CA LEU A 78 15.38 6.42 7.96
C LEU A 78 16.06 6.89 6.68
N LEU A 79 15.97 8.18 6.37
CA LEU A 79 16.52 8.78 5.15
C LEU A 79 17.79 9.56 5.48
N TYR A 80 18.87 9.32 4.73
CA TYR A 80 20.10 10.10 4.85
C TYR A 80 19.86 11.55 4.40
N SER A 81 20.21 12.51 5.26
CA SER A 81 20.21 13.93 4.95
C SER A 81 21.57 14.35 4.41
N ALA A 82 21.95 13.91 3.21
CA ALA A 82 23.19 14.32 2.56
C ALA A 82 22.91 15.34 1.44
N GLU A 83 23.49 16.54 1.57
CA GLU A 83 23.52 17.55 0.52
C GLU A 83 24.40 17.05 -0.64
N GLY A 84 23.77 16.56 -1.71
CA GLY A 84 24.48 16.14 -2.94
C GLY A 84 23.88 14.96 -3.69
N HIS A 85 23.01 14.14 -3.07
CA HIS A 85 22.53 12.89 -3.68
C HIS A 85 21.00 12.74 -3.75
N ALA A 86 20.22 13.68 -3.25
CA ALA A 86 18.75 13.65 -3.28
C ALA A 86 18.14 14.22 -4.58
N THR A 87 18.84 14.08 -5.70
CA THR A 87 18.53 14.81 -6.94
C THR A 87 18.52 13.88 -8.15
N GLY A 88 17.48 13.06 -8.27
CA GLY A 88 17.20 12.30 -9.50
C GLY A 88 16.46 10.98 -9.32
N THR A 89 16.30 10.50 -8.08
CA THR A 89 15.70 9.19 -7.81
C THR A 89 14.43 9.35 -6.98
N GLU A 90 13.33 8.78 -7.45
CA GLU A 90 12.10 8.64 -6.68
C GLU A 90 12.35 7.74 -5.47
N CYS A 91 11.95 8.18 -4.28
CA CYS A 91 12.05 7.39 -3.05
C CYS A 91 10.64 7.17 -2.51
N GLN A 92 10.25 5.91 -2.37
CA GLN A 92 8.98 5.51 -1.79
C GLN A 92 9.24 4.78 -0.48
N ILE A 93 8.51 5.15 0.57
CA ILE A 93 8.52 4.47 1.87
C ILE A 93 7.14 3.85 2.07
N ALA A 94 7.11 2.56 2.38
CA ALA A 94 5.89 1.82 2.66
C ALA A 94 6.05 1.02 3.96
N TYR A 95 4.92 0.70 4.60
CA TYR A 95 4.91 -0.21 5.75
C TYR A 95 5.35 -1.62 5.32
N ALA A 96 6.14 -2.26 6.19
CA ALA A 96 6.48 -3.67 6.10
C ALA A 96 6.29 -4.30 7.49
N GLU A 97 5.89 -5.58 7.52
CA GLU A 97 5.88 -6.36 8.75
C GLU A 97 7.29 -6.42 9.38
N PRO A 98 7.40 -6.62 10.70
CA PRO A 98 8.68 -6.87 11.35
C PRO A 98 9.48 -7.95 10.60
N GLU A 99 10.79 -7.76 10.50
CA GLU A 99 11.72 -8.67 9.79
C GLU A 99 11.60 -8.67 8.25
N GLN A 100 10.66 -7.91 7.67
CA GLN A 100 10.52 -7.72 6.21
C GLN A 100 11.04 -6.36 5.72
N GLU A 101 11.65 -5.56 6.60
CA GLU A 101 12.27 -4.29 6.24
C GLU A 101 13.42 -4.52 5.26
N ARG A 102 13.33 -3.85 4.09
CA ARG A 102 14.33 -3.96 3.02
C ARG A 102 14.40 -2.69 2.20
N VAL A 103 15.56 -2.47 1.60
CA VAL A 103 15.79 -1.38 0.64
C VAL A 103 15.84 -1.98 -0.77
N VAL A 104 15.05 -1.42 -1.68
CA VAL A 104 15.03 -1.80 -3.11
C VAL A 104 15.49 -0.61 -3.94
N LEU A 105 16.52 -0.82 -4.75
CA LEU A 105 17.01 0.16 -5.72
C LEU A 105 16.60 -0.27 -7.12
N THR A 106 15.76 0.53 -7.76
CA THR A 106 15.30 0.30 -9.13
C THR A 106 16.08 1.20 -10.08
N PHE A 107 16.78 0.61 -11.05
CA PHE A 107 17.48 1.34 -12.10
C PHE A 107 16.69 1.20 -13.41
N TYR A 108 16.28 2.34 -13.98
CA TYR A 108 15.71 2.39 -15.32
C TYR A 108 16.87 2.57 -16.32
N LEU A 109 17.14 1.53 -17.13
CA LEU A 109 18.12 1.54 -18.22
C LEU A 109 17.54 2.19 -19.48
#